data_AF-B0VFG4-F1
#
_entry.id   AF-B0VFG4-F1
#
_cell.length_a   1.000
_cell.length_b   1.000
_cell.length_c   1.000
_cell.angle_alpha   90.00
_cell.angle_beta   90.00
_cell.angle_gamma   90.00
#
_symmetry.space_group_name_H-M   'P 1'
#
loop_
_entity.id
_entity.type
_entity.pdbx_description
1 polymer ?
#
loop_
_entity_poly.entity_id
_entity_poly.type
_entity_poly.pdbx_seq_one_letter_code
_entity_poly.pdbx_strand_id
1 'polypeptide(L)'
;MTKKIEETPLAPAMKISDWIIVFILTCIPVLNLIMLIIWSLDKRGNPNRRSFAQAVLIFVAVMLVLSSFYFGQMTGWLFQIMALM
;
A
#
# COMPACT_ATOMS: atom_id res chain seq x y z
N MET A 1 39.93 -16.19 4.55
CA MET A 1 38.83 -15.60 5.34
C MET A 1 37.52 -15.95 4.65
N THR A 2 36.91 -17.07 5.02
CA THR A 2 35.58 -17.45 4.55
C THR A 2 34.57 -16.48 5.15
N LYS A 3 34.07 -15.56 4.33
CA LYS A 3 32.97 -14.67 4.68
C LYS A 3 31.82 -15.57 5.12
N LYS A 4 31.57 -15.64 6.43
CA LYS A 4 30.40 -16.31 7.00
C LYS A 4 29.22 -15.63 6.30
N ILE A 5 28.59 -16.34 5.37
CA ILE A 5 27.34 -15.87 4.78
C ILE A 5 26.42 -15.87 5.99
N GLU A 6 26.15 -14.68 6.53
CA GLU A 6 25.10 -14.53 7.52
C GLU A 6 23.84 -15.01 6.81
N GLU A 7 23.43 -16.23 7.11
CA GLU A 7 22.14 -16.74 6.69
C GLU A 7 21.14 -15.87 7.44
N THR A 8 20.77 -14.74 6.82
CA THR A 8 19.73 -13.85 7.32
C THR A 8 18.57 -14.76 7.65
N PRO A 9 18.17 -14.91 8.93
CA PRO A 9 17.15 -15.88 9.29
C PRO A 9 15.93 -15.56 8.44
N LEU A 10 15.66 -16.43 7.47
CA LEU A 10 14.63 -16.21 6.49
C LEU A 10 13.33 -16.07 7.26
N ALA A 11 12.69 -14.90 7.11
CA ALA A 11 11.43 -14.66 7.76
C ALA A 11 10.46 -15.80 7.39
N PRO A 12 9.70 -16.35 8.36
CA PRO A 12 8.80 -17.44 8.08
C PRO A 12 7.88 -17.07 6.91
N ALA A 13 7.84 -17.91 5.87
CA ALA A 13 6.91 -17.67 4.77
C ALA A 13 5.47 -17.72 5.31
N MET A 14 4.64 -16.76 4.92
CA MET A 14 3.21 -16.80 5.29
C MET A 14 2.52 -17.89 4.47
N LYS A 15 1.63 -18.64 5.13
CA LYS A 15 0.83 -19.66 4.46
C LYS A 15 -0.24 -19.00 3.61
N ILE A 16 -0.81 -19.76 2.67
CA ILE A 16 -1.94 -19.31 1.85
C ILE A 16 -3.13 -18.90 2.73
N SER A 17 -3.39 -19.63 3.83
CA SER A 17 -4.43 -19.29 4.80
C SER A 17 -4.28 -17.90 5.39
N ASP A 18 -3.04 -17.48 5.67
CA ASP A 18 -2.75 -16.18 6.27
C ASP A 18 -2.98 -15.06 5.24
N TRP A 19 -2.60 -15.30 3.98
CA TRP A 19 -2.85 -14.39 2.88
C TRP A 19 -4.33 -14.23 2.56
N ILE A 20 -5.13 -15.30 2.67
CA ILE A 20 -6.58 -15.23 2.48
C ILE A 20 -7.20 -14.26 3.49
N ILE A 21 -6.78 -14.33 4.76
CA ILE A 21 -7.25 -13.39 5.80
C ILE A 21 -6.85 -11.96 5.45
N VAL A 22 -5.61 -11.75 5.00
CA VAL A 22 -5.14 -10.43 4.53
C VAL A 22 -6.06 -9.92 3.41
N PHE A 23 -6.34 -10.73 2.40
CA PHE A 23 -7.17 -10.31 1.27
C PHE A 23 -8.60 -9.97 1.70
N ILE A 24 -9.23 -10.79 2.55
CA ILE A 24 -10.57 -10.52 3.08
C ILE A 24 -10.62 -9.18 3.81
N LEU A 25 -9.62 -8.90 4.66
CA LEU A 25 -9.53 -7.63 5.38
C LEU A 25 -9.31 -6.44 4.43
N THR A 26 -8.50 -6.62 3.39
CA THR A 26 -8.24 -5.56 2.39
C THR A 26 -9.42 -5.27 1.47
N CYS A 27 -10.37 -6.20 1.30
CA CYS A 27 -11.59 -5.95 0.53
C CYS A 27 -12.54 -4.95 1.21
N ILE A 28 -12.46 -4.80 2.52
CA ILE A 28 -13.30 -3.87 3.28
C ILE A 28 -12.60 -2.50 3.31
N PRO A 29 -13.12 -1.44 2.68
CA PRO A 29 -12.34 -0.21 2.42
C PRO A 29 -11.75 0.45 3.67
N VAL A 30 -12.55 0.57 4.73
CA VAL A 30 -12.12 1.22 5.98
C VAL A 30 -11.14 0.34 6.74
N LEU A 31 -11.41 -0.96 6.85
CA LEU A 31 -10.51 -1.89 7.54
C LEU A 31 -9.20 -2.08 6.78
N ASN A 32 -9.23 -2.04 5.44
CA ASN A 32 -8.04 -2.10 4.61
C ASN A 32 -7.03 -1.04 5.03
N LEU A 33 -7.45 0.23 5.06
CA LEU A 33 -6.55 1.33 5.39
C LEU A 33 -5.99 1.22 6.82
N ILE A 34 -6.86 0.90 7.80
CA ILE A 34 -6.47 0.74 9.20
C ILE A 34 -5.48 -0.42 9.37
N MET A 35 -5.80 -1.59 8.80
CA MET A 35 -4.96 -2.78 8.91
C MET A 35 -3.61 -2.59 8.22
N LEU A 36 -3.57 -1.92 7.05
CA LEU A 36 -2.33 -1.57 6.38
C LEU A 36 -1.44 -0.67 7.25
N ILE A 37 -2.00 0.35 7.90
CA ILE A 37 -1.23 1.21 8.81
C ILE A 37 -0.68 0.39 9.97
N ILE A 38 -1.52 -0.40 10.64
CA ILE A 38 -1.11 -1.26 11.77
C ILE A 38 0.01 -2.21 11.33
N TRP A 39 -0.16 -2.92 10.21
CA TRP A 39 0.84 -3.86 9.70
C TRP A 39 2.13 -3.18 9.24
N SER A 40 2.08 -1.94 8.73
CA SER A 40 3.28 -1.20 8.32
C SER A 40 4.18 -0.81 9.51
N LEU A 41 3.56 -0.57 10.67
CA LEU A 41 4.20 -0.13 11.91
C LEU A 41 4.53 -1.29 12.85
N ASP A 42 3.92 -2.45 12.66
CA ASP A 42 4.16 -3.64 13.46
C ASP A 42 5.62 -4.12 13.32
N LYS A 43 6.36 -4.08 14.44
CA LYS A 43 7.77 -4.51 14.52
C LYS A 43 7.93 -5.98 14.90
N ARG A 44 6.87 -6.63 15.42
CA ARG A 44 6.90 -8.01 15.93
C ARG A 44 6.25 -9.02 14.99
N GLY A 45 5.42 -8.54 14.06
CA GLY A 45 4.79 -9.36 13.03
C GLY A 45 5.72 -9.83 11.91
N ASN A 46 5.13 -10.57 10.97
CA ASN A 46 5.84 -11.11 9.82
C ASN A 46 6.33 -9.98 8.88
N PRO A 47 7.63 -9.89 8.56
CA PRO A 47 8.16 -8.81 7.72
C PRO A 47 7.62 -8.84 6.29
N ASN A 48 7.16 -9.99 5.76
CA ASN A 48 6.53 -10.07 4.45
C ASN A 48 5.20 -9.30 4.42
N ARG A 49 4.38 -9.43 5.47
CA ARG A 49 3.12 -8.67 5.60
C ARG A 49 3.37 -7.18 5.79
N ARG A 50 4.41 -6.83 6.56
CA ARG A 50 4.81 -5.44 6.77
C ARG A 50 5.25 -4.77 5.47
N SER A 51 6.12 -5.43 4.70
CA SER A 51 6.58 -4.97 3.38
C SER A 51 5.40 -4.76 2.42
N PHE A 52 4.48 -5.72 2.36
CA PHE A 52 3.25 -5.60 1.59
C PHE A 52 2.44 -4.36 2.01
N ALA A 53 2.22 -4.17 3.31
CA ALA A 53 1.45 -3.04 3.81
C ALA A 53 2.10 -1.69 3.48
N GLN A 54 3.43 -1.59 3.59
CA GLN A 54 4.19 -0.41 3.21
C GLN A 54 4.09 -0.12 1.71
N ALA A 55 4.22 -1.15 0.86
CA ALA A 55 4.11 -1.01 -0.59
C ALA A 55 2.72 -0.51 -1.01
N VAL A 56 1.65 -1.07 -0.42
CA VAL A 56 0.28 -0.65 -0.73
C VAL A 56 0.02 0.79 -0.27
N LEU A 57 0.50 1.20 0.91
CA LEU A 57 0.34 2.59 1.38
C LEU A 57 1.05 3.59 0.46
N ILE A 58 2.27 3.27 0.01
CA ILE A 58 3.00 4.10 -0.96
C ILE A 58 2.23 4.16 -2.28
N PHE A 59 1.73 3.02 -2.75
CA PHE A 59 0.95 2.96 -3.99
C PHE A 59 -0.32 3.81 -3.91
N VAL A 60 -1.08 3.72 -2.82
CA VAL A 60 -2.27 4.55 -2.57
C VAL A 60 -1.90 6.04 -2.55
N ALA A 61 -0.80 6.43 -1.88
CA ALA A 61 -0.35 7.81 -1.83
C ALA A 61 0.00 8.34 -3.23
N VAL A 62 0.72 7.56 -4.03
CA VAL A 62 1.06 7.93 -5.42
C VAL A 62 -0.20 8.07 -6.27
N MET A 63 -1.13 7.11 -6.19
CA MET A 63 -2.38 7.15 -6.95
C MET A 63 -3.24 8.34 -6.56
N LEU A 64 -3.27 8.72 -5.27
CA LEU A 64 -3.98 9.90 -4.81
C LEU A 64 -3.40 11.18 -5.41
N VAL A 65 -2.08 11.34 -5.40
CA VAL A 65 -1.39 12.51 -6.00
C VAL A 65 -1.66 12.60 -7.51
N LEU A 66 -1.51 11.49 -8.24
CA LEU A 66 -1.77 11.46 -9.68
C LEU A 66 -3.23 11.78 -9.98
N SER A 67 -4.17 11.19 -9.23
CA SER A 67 -5.60 11.41 -9.43
C SER A 67 -5.98 12.87 -9.18
N SER A 68 -5.48 13.48 -8.10
CA SER A 68 -5.70 14.90 -7.80
C SER A 68 -5.14 15.81 -8.89
N PHE A 69 -3.98 15.48 -9.45
CA PHE A 69 -3.39 16.25 -10.55
C PHE A 69 -4.26 16.22 -11.80
N TYR A 70 -4.65 15.03 -12.28
CA TYR A 70 -5.48 14.90 -13.49
C TYR A 70 -6.89 15.44 -13.29
N PHE A 71 -7.49 15.25 -12.11
CA PHE A 71 -8.81 15.80 -11.78
C PHE A 71 -8.79 17.33 -11.73
N GLY A 72 -7.73 17.92 -11.17
CA GLY A 72 -7.52 19.36 -11.17
C GLY A 72 -7.40 19.94 -12.58
N GLN A 73 -6.64 19.29 -13.46
CA GLN A 73 -6.54 19.69 -14.87
C GLN A 73 -7.91 19.61 -15.57
N MET A 74 -8.62 18.49 -15.41
CA MET A 74 -9.94 18.30 -16.03
C MET A 74 -10.95 19.36 -15.58
N THR A 75 -11.03 19.64 -14.28
CA THR A 75 -11.94 20.66 -13.73
C THR A 75 -11.57 22.07 -14.16
N GLY A 76 -10.28 22.41 -14.23
CA GLY A 76 -9.81 23.70 -14.72
C GLY A 76 -10.19 23.94 -16.19
N TRP A 77 -9.99 22.95 -17.05
CA TRP A 77 -10.39 23.02 -18.46
C TRP A 77 -11.91 23.15 -18.61
N LEU A 78 -12.70 22.40 -17.83
CA LEU A 78 -14.16 22.52 -17.83
C LEU A 78 -14.62 23.93 -17.44
N PHE A 79 -14.02 24.52 -16.41
CA PHE A 79 -14.33 25.89 -15.99
C PHE A 79 -14.00 26.93 -17.06
N GLN A 80 -12.85 26.78 -17.73
CA GLN A 80 -12.47 27.67 -18.84
C GLN A 80 -13.46 27.61 -20.00
N ILE A 81 -13.92 26.41 -20.38
CA ILE A 81 -14.92 26.25 -21.45
C ILE A 81 -16.23 26.92 -21.06
N MET A 82 -16.71 26.73 -19.83
CA MET A 82 -17.93 27.38 -19.34
C MET A 82 -17.82 28.91 -19.33
N ALA A 83 -16.64 29.45 -19.01
CA ALA A 83 -16.41 30.90 -18.99
C ALA A 83 -16.34 31.55 -20.39
N LEU A 84 -16.18 30.73 -21.45
CA LEU A 84 -16.15 31.18 -22.84
C LEU A 84 -17.54 31.11 -23.52
N MET A 85 -18.52 30.48 -22.88
CA MET A 85 -19.93 30.44 -23.31
C MET A 85 -20.71 31.62 -22.75
#